data_AF-J3MIH2-F1
#
_entry.id   AF-J3MIH2-F1
#
_cell.length_a   1.000
_cell.length_b   1.000
_cell.length_c   1.000
_cell.angle_alpha   90.00
_cell.angle_beta   90.00
_cell.angle_gamma   90.00
#
_symmetry.space_group_name_H-M   'P 1'
#
loop_
_entity.id
_entity.type
_entity.pdbx_description
1 polymer ?
#
loop_
_entity_poly.entity_id
_entity_poly.type
_entity_poly.pdbx_seq_one_letter_code
_entity_poly.pdbx_strand_id
1 'polypeptide(L)'
;MAEGPPRPRLCPFWREENKTCTKGSACKNAHGDEELRVVPRAEGWQPSGPCKMFAINGWCRFGANCWYDHGNQELRPGRNP
;
A
#
# COMPACT_ATOMS: atom_id res chain seq x y z
N MET A 1 -8.51 6.59 21.36
CA MET A 1 -9.40 6.97 20.25
C MET A 1 -9.15 5.96 19.13
N ALA A 2 -10.13 5.15 18.73
CA ALA A 2 -9.90 4.09 17.75
C ALA A 2 -9.83 4.69 16.34
N GLU A 3 -8.62 4.84 15.82
CA GLU A 3 -8.42 5.16 14.42
C GLU A 3 -8.99 4.03 13.55
N GLY A 4 -9.71 4.37 12.49
CA GLY A 4 -10.35 3.39 11.61
C GLY A 4 -9.34 2.40 10.99
N PRO A 5 -9.83 1.29 10.41
CA PRO A 5 -8.95 0.28 9.82
C PRO A 5 -7.99 0.92 8.81
N PRO A 6 -6.69 0.57 8.84
CA PRO A 6 -5.70 1.17 7.97
C PRO A 6 -6.02 0.87 6.51
N ARG A 7 -5.82 1.89 5.66
CA ARG A 7 -6.06 1.81 4.22
C ARG A 7 -4.71 1.83 3.48
N PRO A 8 -4.04 0.68 3.36
CA PRO A 8 -2.67 0.62 2.87
C PRO A 8 -2.54 0.85 1.36
N ARG A 9 -3.64 0.81 0.60
CA ARG A 9 -3.65 0.92 -0.86
C ARG A 9 -4.66 1.94 -1.35
N LEU A 10 -4.31 2.68 -2.39
CA LEU A 10 -5.24 3.57 -3.09
C LEU A 10 -6.39 2.77 -3.70
N CYS A 11 -7.58 3.33 -3.62
CA CYS A 11 -8.78 2.76 -4.20
C CYS A 11 -8.75 2.97 -5.72
N PRO A 12 -8.73 1.91 -6.53
CA PRO A 12 -8.69 2.04 -7.99
C PRO A 12 -10.01 2.58 -8.58
N PHE A 13 -11.09 2.55 -7.80
CA PHE A 13 -12.41 3.06 -8.20
C PHE A 13 -12.69 4.46 -7.66
N TRP A 14 -11.73 5.05 -6.95
CA TRP A 14 -11.87 6.42 -6.47
C TRP A 14 -11.69 7.39 -7.63
N ARG A 15 -12.70 8.23 -7.82
CA ARG A 15 -12.68 9.32 -8.79
C ARG A 15 -12.52 10.62 -8.01
N GLU A 16 -11.30 11.11 -7.90
CA GLU A 16 -10.97 12.32 -7.12
C GLU A 16 -11.75 13.55 -7.59
N GLU A 17 -11.88 13.73 -8.91
CA GLU A 17 -12.62 14.83 -9.55
C GLU A 17 -14.07 14.95 -9.04
N ASN A 18 -14.74 13.81 -8.81
CA ASN A 18 -16.14 13.76 -8.39
C ASN A 18 -16.30 13.22 -6.96
N LYS A 19 -15.18 13.04 -6.23
CA LYS A 19 -15.10 12.39 -4.92
C LYS A 19 -15.99 11.14 -4.80
N THR A 20 -16.00 10.30 -5.84
CA THR A 20 -16.94 9.17 -5.96
C THR A 20 -16.21 7.83 -5.88
N CYS A 21 -16.72 6.94 -5.02
CA CYS A 21 -16.45 5.51 -5.04
C CYS A 21 -17.73 4.74 -4.67
N THR A 22 -18.01 3.64 -5.36
CA THR A 22 -19.18 2.77 -5.10
C THR A 22 -19.25 2.26 -3.66
N LYS A 23 -18.11 2.15 -2.96
CA LYS A 23 -18.03 1.69 -1.57
C LYS A 23 -18.18 2.83 -0.54
N GLY A 24 -18.16 4.09 -0.97
CA GLY A 24 -18.23 5.26 -0.10
C GLY A 24 -17.25 5.19 1.08
N SER A 25 -17.64 5.70 2.24
CA SER A 25 -16.80 5.72 3.45
C SER A 25 -16.47 4.34 4.02
N ALA A 26 -17.12 3.27 3.56
CA ALA A 26 -16.82 1.89 3.95
C ALA A 26 -15.73 1.23 3.08
N CYS A 27 -15.12 1.99 2.16
CA CYS A 27 -14.04 1.47 1.32
C CYS A 27 -12.83 1.07 2.16
N LYS A 28 -12.31 -0.15 1.95
CA LYS A 28 -11.11 -0.65 2.65
C LYS A 28 -9.81 -0.09 2.06
N ASN A 29 -9.91 0.74 1.02
CA ASN A 29 -8.80 1.34 0.31
C ASN A 29 -8.88 2.87 0.45
N ALA A 30 -7.75 3.55 0.28
CA ALA A 30 -7.60 4.98 0.44
C ALA A 30 -8.14 5.76 -0.77
N HIS A 31 -8.99 6.76 -0.53
CA HIS A 31 -9.55 7.67 -1.52
C HIS A 31 -8.66 8.91 -1.74
N GLY A 32 -7.35 8.72 -1.75
CA GLY A 32 -6.36 9.80 -1.81
C GLY A 32 -5.18 9.49 -0.88
N ASP A 33 -4.14 10.31 -0.95
CA ASP A 33 -3.00 10.22 -0.05
C ASP A 33 -3.38 10.52 1.42
N GLU A 34 -4.38 11.38 1.65
CA GLU A 34 -4.90 11.71 2.99
C GLU A 34 -5.38 10.47 3.76
N GLU A 35 -5.95 9.49 3.05
CA GLU A 35 -6.40 8.23 3.64
C GLU A 35 -5.36 7.11 3.51
N LEU A 36 -4.29 7.30 2.72
CA LEU A 36 -3.28 6.29 2.43
C LEU A 36 -2.34 6.10 3.62
N ARG A 37 -2.79 5.29 4.58
CA ARG A 37 -1.98 4.93 5.74
C ARG A 37 -1.21 3.65 5.41
N VAL A 38 0.09 3.81 5.13
CA VAL A 38 1.02 2.69 5.18
C VAL A 38 1.07 2.25 6.63
N VAL A 39 0.42 1.12 6.94
CA VAL A 39 0.62 0.48 8.23
C VAL A 39 2.10 0.14 8.31
N PRO A 40 2.84 0.65 9.31
CA PRO A 40 4.14 0.10 9.63
C PRO A 40 3.96 -1.40 9.74
N ARG A 41 4.81 -2.17 9.04
CA ARG A 41 4.82 -3.61 9.18
C ARG A 41 4.93 -3.89 10.68
N ALA A 42 3.97 -4.65 11.21
CA ALA A 42 3.89 -4.91 12.65
C ALA A 42 5.24 -5.39 13.17
N GLU A 43 5.55 -5.09 14.43
CA GLU A 43 6.78 -5.55 15.07
C GLU A 43 6.88 -7.08 14.95
N GLY A 44 7.95 -7.58 14.33
CA GLY A 44 8.12 -9.01 14.04
C GLY A 44 7.53 -9.50 12.71
N TRP A 45 7.01 -8.61 11.85
CA TRP A 45 6.64 -8.99 10.49
C TRP A 45 7.90 -9.39 9.71
N GLN A 46 7.91 -10.61 9.21
CA GLN A 46 8.95 -11.12 8.32
C GLN A 46 8.35 -11.40 6.96
N PRO A 47 8.98 -10.92 5.86
CA PRO A 47 8.54 -11.28 4.52
C PRO A 47 8.61 -12.81 4.38
N SER A 48 7.61 -13.43 3.73
CA SER A 48 7.57 -14.89 3.54
C SER A 48 8.63 -15.44 2.55
N GLY A 49 9.63 -14.64 2.19
CA GLY A 49 10.68 -14.95 1.22
C GLY A 49 10.81 -13.91 0.11
N PRO A 50 11.74 -14.09 -0.83
CA PRO A 50 12.01 -13.12 -1.91
C PRO A 50 10.86 -13.04 -2.92
N CYS A 51 10.54 -11.83 -3.35
CA CYS A 51 9.55 -11.54 -4.35
C CYS A 51 10.08 -11.92 -5.72
N LYS A 52 9.60 -13.05 -6.25
CA LYS A 52 9.97 -13.54 -7.58
C LYS A 52 9.72 -12.51 -8.67
N MET A 53 8.60 -11.77 -8.59
CA MET A 53 8.25 -10.76 -9.59
C MET A 53 9.27 -9.63 -9.63
N PHE A 54 9.67 -9.13 -8.45
CA PHE A 54 10.67 -8.09 -8.33
C PHE A 54 12.06 -8.59 -8.72
N ALA A 55 12.42 -9.79 -8.29
CA ALA A 55 13.71 -10.42 -8.63
C ALA A 55 13.87 -10.65 -10.15
N ILE A 56 12.78 -10.95 -10.86
CA ILE A 56 12.81 -11.21 -12.31
C ILE A 56 12.70 -9.91 -13.12
N ASN A 57 11.76 -9.03 -12.77
CA ASN A 57 11.42 -7.87 -13.61
C ASN A 57 12.04 -6.56 -13.12
N GLY A 58 12.58 -6.51 -11.90
CA GLY A 58 13.01 -5.28 -11.24
C GLY A 58 11.85 -4.39 -10.75
N TRP A 59 10.59 -4.80 -10.94
CA TRP A 59 9.41 -4.09 -10.47
C TRP A 59 8.33 -5.06 -9.99
N CYS A 60 7.47 -4.59 -9.08
CA CYS A 60 6.39 -5.39 -8.51
C CYS A 60 5.11 -4.58 -8.44
N ARG A 61 4.03 -5.14 -9.00
CA ARG A 61 2.68 -4.53 -8.97
C ARG A 61 2.13 -4.26 -7.56
N PHE A 62 2.70 -4.91 -6.53
CA PHE A 62 2.28 -4.73 -5.13
C PHE A 62 3.05 -3.60 -4.42
N GLY A 63 4.16 -3.11 -5.01
CA GLY A 63 4.97 -2.02 -4.46
C GLY A 63 5.37 -2.26 -3.01
N ALA A 64 5.36 -1.21 -2.20
CA ALA A 64 5.68 -1.25 -0.76
C ALA A 64 4.77 -2.16 0.07
N ASN A 65 3.59 -2.53 -0.45
CA ASN A 65 2.66 -3.46 0.19
C ASN A 65 2.86 -4.92 -0.24
N CYS A 66 3.97 -5.23 -0.91
CA CYS A 66 4.29 -6.61 -1.22
C CYS A 66 4.52 -7.41 0.07
N TRP A 67 3.96 -8.62 0.11
CA TRP A 67 4.14 -9.58 1.21
C TRP A 67 5.53 -10.24 1.20
N TYR A 68 6.22 -10.15 0.06
CA TYR A 68 7.51 -10.76 -0.17
C TYR A 68 8.63 -9.71 -0.11
N ASP A 69 9.84 -10.19 0.15
CA ASP A 69 11.06 -9.40 0.26
C ASP A 69 11.54 -8.91 -1.11
N HIS A 70 11.82 -7.62 -1.24
CA HIS A 70 12.41 -7.04 -2.46
C HIS A 70 13.91 -6.75 -2.29
N GLY A 71 14.53 -7.28 -1.24
CA GLY A 71 15.92 -7.03 -0.86
C GLY A 71 16.17 -5.60 -0.39
N ASN A 72 17.46 -5.20 -0.41
CA ASN A 72 17.93 -3.84 -0.07
C ASN A 72 17.51 -2.78 -1.11
N GLN A 73 16.70 -3.15 -2.10
CA GLN A 73 16.08 -2.20 -2.99
C GLN A 73 14.93 -1.56 -2.23
N GLU A 74 15.26 -0.43 -1.60
CA GLU A 74 14.37 0.37 -0.78
C GLU A 74 13.03 0.52 -1.50
N LEU A 75 12.03 -0.26 -1.12
CA LEU A 75 10.64 0.09 -1.36
C LEU A 75 10.36 1.22 -0.39
N ARG A 76 10.93 2.40 -0.66
CA ARG A 76 10.80 3.59 0.16
C ARG A 76 9.32 3.75 0.46
N PRO A 77 8.88 3.60 1.73
CA PRO A 77 7.58 4.12 2.09
C PRO A 77 7.70 5.64 1.93
N GLY A 78 7.13 6.15 0.85
CA GLY A 78 6.88 7.58 0.62
C GLY A 78 8.03 8.52 0.97
N ARG A 79 9.12 8.51 0.20
CA ARG A 79 10.00 9.69 0.12
C ARG A 79 10.29 10.07 -1.31
N ASN A 80 9.47 10.99 -1.80
CA ASN A 80 9.79 11.91 -2.88
C ASN A 80 10.83 12.94 -2.36
N PRO A 81 11.95 13.20 -3.04
CA PRO A 81 12.45 14.56 -3.18
C PRO A 81 11.59 15.32 -4.19
#